data_AF-A0A7C1N5R7-F1
#
_entry.id   AF-A0A7C1N5R7-F1
#
_cell.length_a   1.000
_cell.length_b   1.000
_cell.length_c   1.000
_cell.angle_alpha   90.00
_cell.angle_beta   90.00
_cell.angle_gamma   90.00
#
_symmetry.space_group_name_H-M   'P 1'
#
loop_
_entity.id
_entity.type
_entity.pdbx_description
1 polymer ?
#
loop_
_entity_poly.entity_id
_entity_poly.type
_entity_poly.pdbx_seq_one_letter_code
_entity_poly.pdbx_strand_id
1 'polypeptide(L)'
;MINSIILGKSFSWIEFLSDLENSLPDSSYIVSMAPTLAKDSKVQLSFKVAYSNVDDLLELYNNLKALKFNQIRIISEAENERGLLLSEISLNYEKDI
;
A
#
# COMPACT_ATOMS: atom_id res chain seq x y z
N MET A 1 -34.28 5.94 -16.54
CA MET A 1 -32.86 6.28 -16.30
C MET A 1 -32.41 5.43 -15.13
N ILE A 2 -31.67 4.35 -15.38
CA ILE A 2 -31.13 3.49 -14.32
C ILE A 2 -29.78 4.07 -13.91
N ASN A 3 -29.71 4.44 -12.63
CA ASN A 3 -28.62 5.01 -11.86
C ASN A 3 -27.20 4.91 -12.46
N SER A 4 -26.67 6.06 -12.90
CA SER A 4 -25.24 6.31 -13.03
C SER A 4 -24.46 6.18 -11.69
N ILE A 5 -25.17 5.98 -10.58
CA ILE A 5 -24.60 5.72 -9.24
C ILE A 5 -24.14 4.25 -9.10
N ILE A 6 -24.66 3.32 -9.90
CA ILE A 6 -24.34 1.88 -9.80
C ILE A 6 -23.12 1.48 -10.66
N LEU A 7 -22.63 2.37 -11.53
CA LEU A 7 -21.47 2.12 -12.40
C LEU A 7 -20.11 2.41 -11.74
N GLY A 8 -20.09 2.97 -10.52
CA GLY A 8 -18.89 2.95 -9.70
C GLY A 8 -18.68 1.52 -9.21
N LYS A 9 -17.83 0.74 -9.90
CA LYS A 9 -17.37 -0.57 -9.41
C LYS A 9 -17.02 -0.42 -7.92
N SER A 10 -17.79 -1.07 -7.05
CA SER A 10 -17.54 -1.07 -5.61
C SER A 10 -16.08 -1.44 -5.37
N PHE A 11 -15.36 -0.61 -4.61
CA PHE A 11 -13.98 -0.88 -4.26
C PHE A 11 -13.88 -2.19 -3.47
N SER A 12 -13.02 -3.12 -3.92
CA SER A 12 -12.81 -4.38 -3.21
C SER A 12 -11.68 -4.22 -2.19
N TRP A 13 -12.06 -4.03 -0.92
CA TRP A 13 -11.12 -3.99 0.19
C TRP A 13 -10.34 -5.29 0.36
N ILE A 14 -10.96 -6.44 0.04
CA ILE A 14 -10.29 -7.74 0.11
C ILE A 14 -9.16 -7.82 -0.92
N GLU A 15 -9.44 -7.48 -2.18
CA GLU A 15 -8.39 -7.46 -3.23
C GLU A 15 -7.25 -6.52 -2.85
N PHE A 16 -7.57 -5.31 -2.36
CA PHE A 16 -6.57 -4.34 -1.94
C PHE A 16 -5.69 -4.84 -0.79
N LEU A 17 -6.30 -5.41 0.26
CA LEU A 17 -5.55 -5.92 1.41
C LEU A 17 -4.72 -7.14 1.02
N SER A 18 -5.24 -8.03 0.18
CA SER A 18 -4.48 -9.18 -0.33
C SER A 18 -3.32 -8.76 -1.23
N ASP A 19 -3.50 -7.79 -2.13
CA ASP A 19 -2.41 -7.27 -2.96
C ASP A 19 -1.35 -6.58 -2.07
N LEU A 20 -1.76 -5.86 -1.03
CA LEU A 20 -0.83 -5.24 -0.08
C LEU A 20 -0.05 -6.29 0.71
N GLU A 21 -0.71 -7.33 1.22
CA GLU A 21 -0.07 -8.44 1.93
C GLU A 21 0.94 -9.17 1.03
N ASN A 22 0.55 -9.49 -0.21
CA ASN A 22 1.43 -10.13 -1.20
C ASN A 22 2.62 -9.27 -1.62
N SER A 23 2.59 -7.96 -1.33
CA SER A 23 3.71 -7.06 -1.63
C SER A 23 4.80 -7.07 -0.56
N LEU A 24 4.48 -7.54 0.65
CA LEU A 24 5.39 -7.52 1.79
C LEU A 24 6.44 -8.64 1.68
N PRO A 25 7.73 -8.32 1.87
CA PRO A 25 8.76 -9.34 2.10
C PRO A 25 8.48 -10.15 3.37
N ASP A 26 8.92 -11.40 3.42
CA ASP A 26 8.68 -12.33 4.54
C ASP A 26 9.19 -11.79 5.90
N SER A 27 10.24 -10.98 5.89
CA SER A 27 10.87 -10.38 7.08
C SER A 27 10.22 -9.05 7.52
N SER A 28 9.18 -8.60 6.83
CA SER A 28 8.56 -7.29 7.02
C SER A 28 7.15 -7.39 7.60
N TYR A 29 6.71 -6.34 8.29
CA TYR A 29 5.33 -6.26 8.78
C TYR A 29 4.82 -4.82 8.83
N ILE A 30 3.50 -4.66 8.62
CA ILE A 30 2.85 -3.36 8.70
C ILE A 30 2.64 -2.99 10.18
N VAL A 31 3.13 -1.82 10.57
CA VAL A 31 2.95 -1.25 11.92
C VAL A 31 1.63 -0.50 12.03
N SER A 32 1.28 0.25 10.99
CA SER A 32 0.04 1.02 10.93
C SER A 32 -0.31 1.34 9.48
N MET A 33 -1.60 1.47 9.18
CA MET A 33 -2.07 1.88 7.86
C MET A 33 -3.26 2.82 7.96
N ALA A 34 -3.33 3.78 7.05
CA ALA A 34 -4.39 4.75 6.92
C ALA A 34 -4.84 4.82 5.44
N PRO A 35 -5.69 3.89 4.99
CA PRO A 35 -6.28 3.96 3.66
C PRO A 35 -7.40 5.02 3.61
N THR A 36 -7.41 5.82 2.56
CA THR A 36 -8.46 6.81 2.27
C THR A 36 -9.04 6.52 0.89
N LEU A 37 -10.35 6.28 0.83
CA LEU A 37 -11.06 6.13 -0.44
C LEU A 37 -11.24 7.51 -1.08
N ALA A 38 -10.63 7.72 -2.24
CA ALA A 38 -10.77 8.94 -3.03
C ALA A 38 -12.00 8.85 -3.96
N LYS A 39 -12.32 9.97 -4.61
CA LYS A 39 -13.27 9.98 -5.72
C LYS A 39 -12.73 9.10 -6.86
N ASP A 40 -13.61 8.42 -7.57
CA ASP A 40 -13.30 7.51 -8.70
C ASP A 40 -12.73 6.12 -8.34
N SER A 41 -13.10 5.57 -7.17
CA SER A 41 -12.71 4.20 -6.74
C SER A 41 -11.19 3.98 -6.61
N LYS A 42 -10.43 5.05 -6.41
CA LYS A 42 -9.00 5.02 -6.11
C LYS A 42 -8.80 5.00 -4.59
N VAL A 43 -7.81 4.26 -4.11
CA VAL A 43 -7.43 4.30 -2.69
C VAL A 43 -6.05 4.91 -2.56
N GLN A 44 -5.96 5.94 -1.74
CA GLN A 44 -4.69 6.48 -1.29
C GLN A 44 -4.33 5.83 0.05
N LEU A 45 -3.12 5.32 0.17
CA LEU A 45 -2.64 4.65 1.38
C LEU A 45 -1.43 5.43 1.91
N SER A 46 -1.45 5.76 3.19
CA SER A 46 -0.22 5.98 3.97
C SER A 46 -0.07 4.85 4.97
N PHE A 47 1.09 4.22 5.04
CA PHE A 47 1.34 3.14 5.98
C PHE A 47 2.78 3.16 6.48
N LYS A 48 2.98 2.55 7.65
CA LYS A 48 4.31 2.33 8.24
C LYS A 48 4.63 0.85 8.17
N VAL A 49 5.81 0.53 7.65
CA VAL A 49 6.32 -0.84 7.55
C VAL A 49 7.61 -0.95 8.36
N ALA A 50 7.74 -2.05 9.10
CA ALA A 50 8.96 -2.45 9.77
C ALA A 50 9.65 -3.55 8.97
N TYR A 51 10.97 -3.47 8.84
CA TYR A 51 11.77 -4.41 8.07
C TYR A 51 13.21 -4.47 8.61
N SER A 52 13.97 -5.49 8.23
CA SER A 52 15.26 -5.81 8.87
C SER A 52 16.45 -5.15 8.18
N ASN A 53 16.35 -4.87 6.88
CA ASN A 53 17.43 -4.31 6.08
C ASN A 53 16.89 -3.56 4.85
N VAL A 54 17.75 -2.77 4.20
CA VAL A 54 17.35 -1.94 3.04
C VAL A 54 16.94 -2.78 1.82
N ASP A 55 17.45 -4.01 1.66
CA ASP A 55 17.06 -4.89 0.56
C ASP A 55 15.57 -5.30 0.67
N ASP A 56 15.07 -5.52 1.89
CA ASP A 56 13.64 -5.77 2.14
C ASP A 56 12.78 -4.58 1.66
N LEU A 57 13.21 -3.34 1.92
CA LEU A 57 12.50 -2.15 1.46
C LEU A 57 12.49 -2.04 -0.07
N LEU A 58 13.61 -2.38 -0.71
CA LEU A 58 13.72 -2.38 -2.16
C LEU A 58 12.83 -3.46 -2.79
N GLU A 59 12.79 -4.66 -2.18
CA GLU A 59 11.89 -5.74 -2.58
C GLU A 59 10.42 -5.31 -2.46
N LEU A 60 10.02 -4.75 -1.31
CA LEU A 60 8.69 -4.20 -1.10
C LEU A 60 8.32 -3.18 -2.20
N TYR A 61 9.22 -2.24 -2.48
CA TYR A 61 8.99 -1.24 -3.53
C TYR A 61 8.77 -1.87 -4.91
N ASN A 62 9.57 -2.88 -5.25
CA ASN A 62 9.45 -3.60 -6.52
C ASN A 62 8.14 -4.41 -6.60
N ASN A 63 7.76 -5.09 -5.52
CA ASN A 63 6.52 -5.86 -5.46
C ASN A 63 5.29 -4.95 -5.57
N LEU A 64 5.27 -3.82 -4.85
CA LEU A 64 4.22 -2.82 -4.96
C LEU A 64 4.07 -2.31 -6.41
N LYS A 65 5.20 -2.01 -7.06
CA LYS A 65 5.24 -1.52 -8.45
C LYS A 65 4.82 -2.58 -9.48
N ALA A 66 5.06 -3.86 -9.20
CA ALA A 66 4.63 -4.98 -10.04
C ALA A 66 3.11 -5.24 -9.94
N LEU A 67 2.50 -4.78 -8.85
CA LEU A 67 1.06 -4.84 -8.61
C LEU A 67 0.39 -3.52 -9.05
N LYS A 68 -0.84 -3.30 -8.58
CA LYS A 68 -1.68 -2.14 -8.96
C LYS A 68 -1.36 -0.86 -8.17
N PHE A 69 -0.23 -0.83 -7.47
CA PHE A 69 0.17 0.33 -6.68
C PHE A 69 1.04 1.28 -7.52
N ASN A 70 0.78 2.57 -7.40
CA ASN A 70 1.51 3.62 -8.13
C ASN A 70 1.77 4.84 -7.24
N GLN A 71 2.53 5.79 -7.77
CA GLN A 71 2.94 7.01 -7.05
C GLN A 71 3.57 6.74 -5.68
N ILE A 72 4.31 5.64 -5.57
CA ILE A 72 4.96 5.21 -4.33
C ILE A 72 6.02 6.23 -3.91
N ARG A 73 5.92 6.70 -2.67
CA ARG A 73 6.84 7.66 -2.05
C ARG A 73 7.20 7.19 -0.64
N ILE A 74 8.49 7.16 -0.35
CA ILE A 74 9.00 7.01 1.01
C ILE A 74 9.01 8.39 1.65
N ILE A 75 8.31 8.53 2.78
CA ILE A 75 8.06 9.82 3.45
C ILE A 75 9.08 10.04 4.56
N SER A 76 9.38 9.00 5.34
CA SER A 76 10.36 9.07 6.42
C SER A 76 10.93 7.69 6.71
N GLU A 77 12.11 7.66 7.33
CA GLU A 77 12.76 6.47 7.84
C GLU A 77 13.18 6.70 9.29
N ALA A 78 13.02 5.68 10.12
CA ALA A 78 13.42 5.67 11.52
C ALA A 78 13.89 4.25 11.90
N GLU A 79 14.45 4.12 13.09
CA GLU A 79 14.76 2.81 13.69
C GLU A 79 13.89 2.64 14.94
N ASN A 80 13.40 1.43 15.17
CA ASN A 80 12.65 1.13 16.39
C ASN A 80 13.57 0.63 17.52
N GLU A 81 13.03 0.50 18.73
CA GLU A 81 13.76 0.05 19.92
C GLU A 81 14.34 -1.38 19.79
N ARG A 82 13.93 -2.14 18.77
CA ARG A 82 14.36 -3.52 18.48
C ARG A 82 15.39 -3.59 17.36
N GLY A 83 15.86 -2.45 16.86
CA GLY A 83 16.85 -2.37 15.78
C GLY A 83 16.30 -2.62 14.38
N LEU A 84 14.97 -2.60 14.20
CA LEU A 84 14.35 -2.69 12.87
C LEU A 84 14.18 -1.30 12.29
N LEU A 85 14.34 -1.21 10.97
CA LEU A 85 14.06 -0.01 10.20
C LEU A 85 12.54 0.13 10.05
N LEU A 86 12.07 1.37 10.12
CA LEU A 86 10.69 1.78 9.97
C LEU A 86 10.61 2.80 8.84
N SER A 87 9.83 2.51 7.80
CA SER A 87 9.53 3.51 6.76
C SER A 87 8.06 3.86 6.76
N GLU A 88 7.76 5.15 6.67
CA GLU A 88 6.44 5.62 6.28
C GLU A 88 6.38 5.74 4.76
N ILE A 89 5.40 5.10 4.14
CA ILE A 89 5.24 5.02 2.69
C ILE A 89 3.85 5.51 2.32
N SER A 90 3.77 6.37 1.31
CA SER A 90 2.52 6.81 0.69
C SER A 90 2.44 6.35 -0.75
N LEU A 91 1.27 5.84 -1.16
CA LEU A 91 1.03 5.35 -2.52
C LEU A 91 -0.46 5.43 -2.87
N ASN A 92 -0.79 5.19 -4.14
CA ASN A 92 -2.16 5.00 -4.59
C ASN A 92 -2.36 3.56 -5.12
N TYR A 93 -3.58 3.07 -5.02
CA TYR A 93 -4.05 1.81 -5.59
C TYR A 93 -5.22 2.10 -6.52
N GLU A 94 -5.08 1.73 -7.79
CA GLU A 94 -6.07 1.97 -8.83
C GLU A 94 -6.35 0.67 -9.59
N LYS A 95 -7.62 0.39 -9.86
CA LYS A 95 -8.00 -0.73 -10.72
C LYS A 95 -8.01 -0.24 -12.16
N ASP A 96 -7.22 -0.89 -13.03
CA ASP A 96 -7.40 -0.72 -14.48
C ASP A 96 -8.85 -1.07 -14.84
N ILE A 97 -9.53 -0.12 -15.50
CA ILE A 97 -10.97 -0.17 -15.75
C ILE A 97 -11.32 -1.19 -16.82
#